data_AF-A0A2A5VTX4-F1
#
_entry.id   AF-A0A2A5VTX4-F1
#
_cell.length_a   1.000
_cell.length_b   1.000
_cell.length_c   1.000
_cell.angle_alpha   90.00
_cell.angle_beta   90.00
_cell.angle_gamma   90.00
#
_symmetry.space_group_name_H-M   'P 1'
#
loop_
_entity.id
_entity.type
_entity.pdbx_description
1 polymer ?
#
loop_
_entity_poly.entity_id
_entity_poly.type
_entity_poly.pdbx_seq_one_letter_code
_entity_poly.pdbx_strand_id
1 'polypeptide(L)'
;SRPRMPYSIGLLHSIPTIEAGSERAVLPIIPGQVPDPNLHFDGCRFHPRCPFADEKCISTPPPMLEVEPGHFAACHHTDRTNNVSQVQTAFDRFAAEYELEGAV
;
A
#
# COMPACT_ATOMS: atom_id res chain seq x y z
N SER A 1 8.96 -14.03 -4.23
CA SER A 1 8.13 -13.23 -5.16
C SER A 1 8.46 -11.76 -4.97
N ARG A 2 8.42 -10.94 -6.03
CA ARG A 2 8.57 -9.47 -5.89
C ARG A 2 7.17 -8.85 -5.96
N PRO A 3 6.56 -8.49 -4.81
CA PRO A 3 5.22 -7.92 -4.83
C PRO A 3 5.20 -6.58 -5.58
N ARG A 4 4.13 -6.33 -6.33
CA ARG A 4 3.84 -5.04 -6.99
C ARG A 4 2.60 -4.36 -6.41
N MET A 5 1.83 -5.06 -5.59
CA MET A 5 0.65 -4.48 -4.95
C MET A 5 1.09 -3.66 -3.74
N PRO A 6 0.81 -2.34 -3.68
CA PRO A 6 1.14 -1.51 -2.51
C PRO A 6 0.61 -2.10 -1.21
N TYR A 7 -0.60 -2.67 -1.22
CA TYR A 7 -1.17 -3.36 -0.07
C TYR A 7 -0.30 -4.52 0.43
N SER A 8 0.12 -5.43 -0.46
CA SER A 8 0.96 -6.56 -0.11
C SER A 8 2.34 -6.11 0.37
N ILE A 9 2.90 -5.06 -0.23
CA ILE A 9 4.18 -4.49 0.21
C ILE A 9 4.04 -3.94 1.63
N GLY A 10 3.03 -3.09 1.89
CA GLY A 10 2.79 -2.52 3.22
C GLY A 10 2.58 -3.60 4.28
N LEU A 11 1.78 -4.64 3.98
CA LEU A 11 1.57 -5.75 4.91
C LEU A 11 2.87 -6.49 5.28
N LEU A 12 3.75 -6.73 4.31
CA LEU A 12 5.02 -7.41 4.58
C LEU A 12 5.94 -6.58 5.48
N HIS A 13 5.84 -5.24 5.45
CA HIS A 13 6.65 -4.34 6.28
C HIS A 13 6.03 -4.09 7.65
N SER A 14 4.73 -4.32 7.83
CA SER A 14 4.08 -4.29 9.14
C SER A 14 4.37 -5.54 9.99
N ILE A 15 5.14 -6.50 9.48
CA ILE A 15 5.55 -7.68 10.24
C ILE A 15 6.72 -7.29 11.16
N PRO A 16 6.60 -7.48 12.48
CA PRO A 16 7.67 -7.13 13.42
C PRO A 16 8.90 -8.03 13.23
N THR A 17 10.07 -7.42 13.14
CA THR A 17 11.35 -8.13 13.21
C THR A 17 11.74 -8.33 14.68
N ILE A 18 11.99 -9.57 15.10
CA ILE A 18 12.47 -9.86 16.46
C ILE A 18 13.99 -9.92 16.42
N GLU A 19 14.65 -8.80 16.70
CA GLU A 19 16.10 -8.75 16.94
C GLU A 19 16.38 -8.59 18.44
N ALA A 20 17.26 -9.43 18.98
CA ALA A 20 17.63 -9.39 20.39
C ALA A 20 18.46 -8.12 20.67
N GLY A 21 17.88 -7.17 21.39
CA GLY A 21 18.55 -5.94 21.83
C GLY A 21 18.28 -4.70 20.98
N SER A 22 17.40 -4.77 19.95
CA SER A 22 16.94 -3.55 19.29
C SER A 22 15.93 -2.82 20.18
N GLU A 23 16.03 -1.48 20.26
CA GLU A 23 14.91 -0.67 20.75
C GLU A 23 13.66 -0.97 19.91
N ARG A 24 12.46 -0.81 20.49
CA ARG A 24 11.20 -0.96 19.74
C ARG A 24 11.13 0.10 18.65
N ALA A 25 11.62 -0.22 17.46
CA ALA A 25 11.44 0.61 16.29
C ALA A 25 9.92 0.77 16.03
N VAL A 26 9.51 1.97 15.65
CA VAL A 26 8.12 2.23 15.22
C VAL A 26 7.87 1.36 13.99
N LEU A 27 6.87 0.49 14.06
CA LEU A 27 6.53 -0.40 12.95
C LEU A 27 5.86 0.42 11.84
N PRO A 28 6.26 0.22 10.57
CA PRO A 28 5.57 0.85 9.46
C PRO A 28 4.10 0.43 9.42
N ILE A 29 3.22 1.42 9.27
CA ILE A 29 1.77 1.23 9.20
C ILE A 29 1.23 1.55 7.81
N ILE A 30 0.10 0.93 7.46
CA ILE A 30 -0.75 1.40 6.36
C ILE A 30 -1.77 2.36 6.98
N PRO A 31 -1.65 3.69 6.77
CA PRO A 31 -2.56 4.66 7.38
C PRO A 31 -4.00 4.52 6.85
N GLY A 32 -4.93 5.18 7.53
CA GLY A 32 -6.37 5.11 7.25
C GLY A 32 -7.06 3.85 7.77
N GLN A 33 -8.39 3.86 7.70
CA GLN A 33 -9.26 2.77 8.17
C GLN A 33 -9.62 1.80 7.05
N VAL A 34 -9.83 0.53 7.41
CA VAL A 34 -10.38 -0.46 6.48
C VAL A 34 -11.79 0.00 6.07
N PRO A 35 -12.08 0.18 4.77
CA PRO A 35 -13.41 0.60 4.34
C PRO A 35 -14.49 -0.43 4.69
N ASP A 36 -15.74 0.03 4.84
CA ASP A 36 -16.90 -0.85 5.00
C ASP A 36 -16.97 -1.84 3.81
N PRO A 37 -17.12 -3.16 4.06
CA PRO A 37 -17.20 -4.15 3.00
C PRO A 37 -18.41 -3.99 2.07
N ASN A 38 -19.45 -3.27 2.50
CA ASN A 38 -20.64 -2.96 1.69
C ASN A 38 -20.48 -1.68 0.86
N LEU A 39 -19.38 -0.93 1.05
CA LEU A 39 -19.11 0.26 0.24
C LEU A 39 -18.82 -0.16 -1.20
N HIS A 40 -19.52 0.48 -2.13
CA HIS A 40 -19.23 0.34 -3.55
C HIS A 40 -17.97 1.13 -3.93
N PHE A 41 -17.11 0.53 -4.75
CA PHE A 41 -15.91 1.16 -5.31
C PHE A 41 -15.95 1.03 -6.83
N ASP A 42 -15.88 2.16 -7.54
CA ASP A 42 -15.78 2.16 -9.00
C ASP A 42 -14.41 1.65 -9.47
N GLY A 43 -13.36 1.93 -8.70
CA GLY A 43 -11.98 1.56 -9.02
C GLY A 43 -11.31 0.60 -8.03
N CYS A 44 -10.03 0.85 -7.78
CA CYS A 44 -9.20 0.06 -6.89
C CYS A 44 -9.65 0.22 -5.44
N ARG A 45 -10.16 -0.86 -4.81
CA ARG A 45 -10.62 -0.84 -3.40
C ARG A 45 -9.58 -0.37 -2.38
N PHE A 46 -8.29 -0.40 -2.73
CA PHE A 46 -7.21 0.07 -1.88
C PHE A 46 -6.86 1.55 -2.07
N HIS A 47 -7.47 2.26 -3.03
CA HIS A 47 -7.17 3.66 -3.31
C HIS A 47 -7.27 4.59 -2.08
N PRO A 48 -8.17 4.41 -1.09
CA PRO A 48 -8.25 5.32 0.06
C PRO A 48 -7.03 5.25 0.99
N ARG A 49 -6.24 4.18 0.91
CA ARG A 49 -5.10 3.89 1.79
C ARG A 49 -3.79 3.71 1.02
N CYS A 50 -3.80 3.99 -0.28
CA CYS A 50 -2.67 3.79 -1.17
C CYS A 50 -1.96 5.13 -1.39
N PRO A 51 -0.66 5.25 -1.07
CA PRO A 51 0.10 6.49 -1.30
C PRO A 51 0.34 6.80 -2.78
N PHE A 52 -0.03 5.88 -3.68
CA PHE A 52 0.07 6.03 -5.13
C PHE A 52 -1.28 6.31 -5.80
N ALA A 53 -2.37 6.42 -5.02
CA ALA A 53 -3.71 6.62 -5.56
C ALA A 53 -3.83 7.93 -6.34
N ASP A 54 -4.50 7.85 -7.48
CA ASP A 54 -4.91 8.99 -8.30
C ASP A 54 -6.38 8.81 -8.75
N GLU A 55 -6.86 9.74 -9.57
CA GLU A 55 -8.23 9.71 -10.11
C GLU A 55 -8.55 8.41 -10.85
N LYS A 56 -7.56 7.81 -11.51
CA LYS A 56 -7.72 6.52 -12.21
C LYS A 56 -7.93 5.38 -11.22
N CYS A 57 -7.22 5.39 -10.10
CA CYS A 57 -7.44 4.44 -9.01
C CYS A 57 -8.82 4.55 -8.39
N ILE A 58 -9.43 5.74 -8.36
CA ILE A 58 -10.77 5.96 -7.80
C ILE A 58 -11.86 5.48 -8.77
N SER A 59 -11.72 5.81 -10.06
CA SER A 59 -12.80 5.69 -11.05
C SER A 59 -12.79 4.40 -11.88
N THR A 60 -11.66 3.69 -11.96
CA THR A 60 -11.50 2.56 -12.89
C THR A 60 -10.89 1.34 -12.21
N PRO A 61 -11.44 0.12 -12.40
CA PRO A 61 -10.82 -1.09 -11.86
C PRO A 61 -9.43 -1.33 -12.48
N PRO A 62 -8.40 -1.69 -11.68
CA PRO A 62 -7.09 -1.97 -12.21
C PRO A 62 -7.08 -3.26 -13.05
N PRO A 63 -6.36 -3.28 -14.19
CA PRO A 63 -6.22 -4.50 -14.98
C PRO A 63 -5.37 -5.53 -14.21
N MET A 64 -5.64 -6.81 -14.45
CA MET A 64 -4.75 -7.89 -13.99
C MET A 64 -3.55 -7.97 -14.94
N LEU A 65 -2.35 -7.66 -14.44
CA LEU A 65 -1.11 -7.66 -15.22
C LEU A 65 -0.17 -8.73 -14.69
N GLU A 66 0.46 -9.49 -15.60
CA GLU A 66 1.56 -10.38 -15.25
C GLU A 66 2.83 -9.55 -15.01
N VAL A 67 3.41 -9.65 -13.82
CA VAL A 67 4.56 -8.83 -13.39
C VAL A 67 5.85 -9.63 -13.29
N GLU A 68 5.73 -10.94 -13.12
CA GLU A 68 6.78 -11.96 -13.23
C GLU A 68 6.09 -13.24 -13.74
N PRO A 69 6.82 -14.21 -14.35
CA PRO A 69 6.20 -15.45 -14.83
C PRO A 69 5.33 -16.13 -13.76
N GLY A 70 4.02 -16.24 -14.03
CA GLY A 70 3.04 -16.84 -13.12
C GLY A 70 2.65 -15.97 -11.91
N HIS A 71 3.05 -14.70 -11.85
CA HIS A 71 2.75 -13.77 -10.77
C HIS A 71 2.05 -12.53 -11.31
N PHE A 72 0.87 -12.24 -10.77
CA PHE A 72 -0.02 -11.19 -11.27
C PHE A 72 -0.27 -10.11 -10.22
N ALA A 73 -0.48 -8.89 -10.68
CA ALA A 73 -0.87 -7.75 -9.85
C ALA A 73 -2.02 -6.97 -10.51
N ALA A 74 -3.00 -6.59 -9.71
CA ALA A 74 -4.10 -5.72 -10.12
C ALA A 74 -3.83 -4.29 -9.62
N CYS A 75 -2.91 -3.59 -10.29
CA CYS A 75 -2.52 -2.22 -9.94
C CYS A 75 -2.35 -1.39 -11.21
N HIS A 76 -2.85 -0.14 -11.20
CA HIS A 76 -2.62 0.80 -12.30
C HIS A 76 -1.17 1.28 -12.41
N HIS A 77 -0.41 1.16 -11.33
CA HIS A 77 0.92 1.75 -11.14
C HIS A 77 2.00 0.69 -10.85
N THR A 78 1.95 -0.46 -11.54
CA THR A 78 2.94 -1.55 -11.38
C THR A 78 4.37 -1.12 -11.70
N ASP A 79 4.52 -0.09 -12.53
CA ASP A 79 5.77 0.58 -12.88
C ASP A 79 6.35 1.36 -11.70
N ARG A 80 5.51 2.11 -10.96
CA ARG A 80 5.91 2.91 -9.79
C ARG A 80 6.12 2.08 -8.53
N THR A 81 5.62 0.85 -8.53
CA THR A 81 5.65 -0.07 -7.38
C THR A 81 6.65 -1.20 -7.56
N ASN A 82 7.57 -1.06 -8.53
CA ASN A 82 8.54 -2.09 -8.85
C ASN A 82 9.73 -2.15 -7.86
N ASN A 83 9.87 -1.14 -7.02
CA ASN A 83 10.89 -1.03 -5.98
C ASN A 83 10.21 -0.96 -4.61
N VAL A 84 10.39 -2.02 -3.84
CA VAL A 84 9.74 -2.21 -2.53
C VAL A 84 10.17 -1.13 -1.51
N SER A 85 11.44 -0.72 -1.51
CA SER A 85 11.92 0.31 -0.59
C SER A 85 11.32 1.68 -0.91
N GLN A 86 11.14 2.01 -2.19
CA GLN A 86 10.48 3.27 -2.58
C GLN A 86 9.00 3.27 -2.21
N VAL A 87 8.33 2.13 -2.35
CA VAL A 87 6.94 1.97 -1.89
C VAL A 87 6.85 2.15 -0.38
N GLN A 88 7.82 1.61 0.37
CA GLN A 88 7.85 1.80 1.83
C GLN A 88 8.00 3.27 2.21
N THR A 89 8.96 3.99 1.61
CA THR A 89 9.14 5.43 1.85
C THR A 89 7.88 6.23 1.51
N ALA A 90 7.14 5.84 0.47
CA ALA A 90 5.86 6.47 0.14
C ALA A 90 4.81 6.24 1.24
N PHE A 91 4.75 5.04 1.83
CA PHE A 91 3.89 4.78 2.99
C PHE A 91 4.32 5.57 4.22
N ASP A 92 5.62 5.64 4.52
CA ASP A 92 6.12 6.37 5.69
C ASP A 92 5.76 7.85 5.61
N ARG A 93 5.95 8.46 4.44
CA ARG A 93 5.54 9.84 4.18
C ARG A 93 4.02 10.01 4.31
N PHE A 94 3.25 9.12 3.71
CA PHE A 94 1.79 9.19 3.76
C PHE A 94 1.24 9.00 5.18
N ALA A 95 1.88 8.14 5.98
CA ALA A 95 1.54 7.98 7.39
C ALA A 95 1.86 9.24 8.20
N ALA A 96 3.01 9.86 7.98
CA ALA A 96 3.36 11.12 8.61
C ALA A 96 2.37 12.25 8.26
N GLU A 97 1.96 12.35 6.99
CA GLU A 97 0.92 13.31 6.55
C GLU A 97 -0.43 13.03 7.24
N TYR A 98 -0.86 11.76 7.28
CA TYR A 98 -2.12 11.34 7.93
C TYR A 98 -2.15 11.62 9.44
N GLU A 99 -1.01 11.48 10.13
CA GLU A 99 -0.88 11.80 11.55
C GLU A 99 -0.93 13.31 11.82
N LEU A 100 -0.36 14.13 10.93
CA LEU A 100 -0.39 15.60 11.03
C LEU A 100 -1.79 16.17 10.79
N GLU A 101 -2.57 15.54 9.91
CA GLU A 101 -3.96 15.96 9.60
C GLU A 101 -4.96 15.53 10.68
N GLY A 102 -4.53 14.75 11.68
CA GLY A 102 -5.30 14.46 12.89
C GLY A 102 -6.62 13.76 12.59
N ALA A 103 -6.55 12.51 12.11
CA ALA A 103 -7.64 11.51 12.09
C ALA A 103 -9.06 12.09 12.29
N VAL A 104 -9.61 12.69 11.24
CA VAL A 104 -11.05 13.03 11.16
C VAL A 104 -11.83 11.78 10.78
#